data_AF-V4J3M6-F1
#
_entry.id   AF-V4J3M6-F1
#
_cell.length_a   1.000
_cell.length_b   1.000
_cell.length_c   1.000
_cell.angle_alpha   90.00
_cell.angle_beta   90.00
_cell.angle_gamma   90.00
#
_symmetry.space_group_name_H-M   'P 1'
#
loop_
_entity.id
_entity.type
_entity.pdbx_description
1 polymer ?
#
loop_
_entity_poly.entity_id
_entity_poly.type
_entity_poly.pdbx_seq_one_letter_code
_entity_poly.pdbx_strand_id
1 'polypeptide(L)'
;MTSTRPHSADRLHYAAVLLAFALSVVHFYLGFAVEPFGSAASVQFVLFGVVFLAGVGVYLTTYFRPVLYLVGSLYAAFLGVLWFTGGMRYLRLGLATGVLGGSFILLTAYLFVREERFGDD
;
A
#
# COMPACT_ATOMS: atom_id res chain seq x y z
N MET A 1 -7.31 -18.05 27.79
CA MET A 1 -7.87 -18.21 26.44
C MET A 1 -6.82 -17.77 25.45
N THR A 2 -6.07 -18.72 24.88
CA THR A 2 -5.10 -18.47 23.79
C THR A 2 -5.88 -18.49 22.48
N SER A 3 -6.17 -17.32 21.92
CA SER A 3 -6.71 -17.20 20.57
C SER A 3 -5.67 -17.75 19.58
N THR A 4 -5.88 -18.98 19.10
CA THR A 4 -5.04 -19.58 18.06
C THR A 4 -5.45 -18.99 16.71
N ARG A 5 -5.11 -17.72 16.45
CA ARG A 5 -5.18 -17.19 15.08
C ARG A 5 -4.31 -18.08 14.20
N PRO A 6 -4.80 -18.54 13.03
CA PRO A 6 -4.00 -19.37 12.14
C PRO A 6 -2.72 -18.64 11.78
N HIS A 7 -1.58 -19.30 11.88
CA HIS A 7 -0.27 -18.69 11.60
C HIS A 7 -0.16 -18.13 10.15
N SER A 8 -1.02 -18.58 9.24
CA SER A 8 -1.18 -18.04 7.89
C SER A 8 -1.77 -16.63 7.87
N ALA A 9 -2.69 -16.30 8.77
CA ALA A 9 -3.31 -14.98 8.88
C ALA A 9 -2.25 -13.90 9.16
N ASP A 10 -1.38 -14.17 10.12
CA ASP A 10 -0.29 -13.26 10.50
C ASP A 10 0.68 -13.04 9.32
N ARG A 11 0.94 -14.07 8.52
CA ARG A 11 1.80 -13.92 7.31
C ARG A 11 1.17 -13.01 6.27
N LEU A 12 -0.15 -13.09 6.04
CA LEU A 12 -0.84 -12.23 5.08
C LEU A 12 -0.83 -10.76 5.52
N HIS A 13 -0.99 -10.53 6.80
CA HIS A 13 -0.83 -9.22 7.41
C HIS A 13 0.58 -8.63 7.19
N TYR A 14 1.64 -9.40 7.48
CA TYR A 14 3.02 -8.97 7.20
C TYR A 14 3.29 -8.78 5.71
N ALA A 15 2.70 -9.60 4.84
CA ALA A 15 2.81 -9.42 3.40
C ALA A 15 2.19 -8.10 2.94
N ALA A 16 1.03 -7.70 3.49
CA ALA A 16 0.41 -6.41 3.20
C ALA A 16 1.31 -5.23 3.65
N VAL A 17 1.92 -5.34 4.83
CA VAL A 17 2.89 -4.35 5.34
C VAL A 17 4.12 -4.27 4.43
N LEU A 18 4.68 -5.40 4.03
CA LEU A 18 5.84 -5.45 3.15
C LEU A 18 5.54 -4.83 1.78
N LEU A 19 4.35 -5.09 1.23
CA LEU A 19 3.89 -4.49 -0.02
C LEU A 19 3.71 -2.97 0.11
N ALA A 20 3.09 -2.49 1.19
CA ALA A 20 2.97 -1.06 1.47
C ALA A 20 4.34 -0.38 1.61
N PHE A 21 5.27 -1.04 2.31
CA PHE A 21 6.64 -0.54 2.46
C PHE A 21 7.38 -0.50 1.12
N ALA A 22 7.27 -1.55 0.29
CA ALA A 22 7.86 -1.58 -1.04
C ALA A 22 7.28 -0.47 -1.93
N LEU A 23 5.97 -0.25 -1.90
CA LEU A 23 5.32 0.87 -2.60
C LEU A 23 5.86 2.21 -2.10
N SER A 24 6.02 2.40 -0.79
CA SER A 24 6.62 3.61 -0.22
C SER A 24 8.03 3.87 -0.78
N VAL A 25 8.89 2.84 -0.79
CA VAL A 25 10.26 2.92 -1.33
C VAL A 25 10.25 3.31 -2.81
N VAL A 26 9.39 2.72 -3.63
CA VAL A 26 9.27 3.05 -5.06
C VAL A 26 8.88 4.53 -5.25
N HIS A 27 7.92 5.02 -4.48
CA HIS A 27 7.48 6.40 -4.57
C HIS A 27 8.57 7.38 -4.10
N PHE A 28 9.31 7.06 -3.03
CA PHE A 28 10.47 7.86 -2.64
C PHE A 28 11.58 7.84 -3.68
N TYR A 29 11.87 6.70 -4.29
CA TYR A 29 12.85 6.61 -5.37
C TYR A 29 12.46 7.53 -6.54
N LEU A 30 11.19 7.52 -6.95
CA LEU A 30 10.70 8.42 -7.99
C LEU A 30 10.83 9.89 -7.59
N GLY A 31 10.43 10.23 -6.36
CA GLY A 31 10.45 11.59 -5.86
C GLY A 31 11.86 12.17 -5.67
N PHE A 32 12.81 11.38 -5.19
CA PHE A 32 14.16 11.85 -4.85
C PHE A 32 15.22 11.59 -5.91
N ALA A 33 15.09 10.53 -6.72
CA ALA A 33 16.15 10.09 -7.63
C ALA A 33 15.79 10.22 -9.12
N VAL A 34 14.50 10.29 -9.47
CA VAL A 34 14.05 10.31 -10.88
C VAL A 34 13.52 11.67 -11.29
N GLU A 35 12.63 12.25 -10.49
CA GLU A 35 12.09 13.59 -10.78
C GLU A 35 13.08 14.69 -10.42
N PRO A 36 13.05 15.84 -11.13
CA PRO A 36 13.81 17.02 -10.73
C PRO A 36 13.43 17.46 -9.30
N PHE A 37 14.45 17.67 -8.46
CA PHE A 37 14.25 18.04 -7.06
C PHE A 37 13.42 19.33 -6.93
N GLY A 38 12.38 19.29 -6.09
CA GLY A 38 11.48 20.42 -5.87
C GLY A 38 10.41 20.65 -6.95
N SER A 39 10.40 19.83 -8.01
CA SER A 39 9.29 19.84 -8.97
C SER A 39 7.97 19.37 -8.34
N ALA A 40 6.84 19.76 -8.92
CA ALA A 40 5.52 19.31 -8.45
C ALA A 40 5.39 17.78 -8.44
N ALA A 41 5.94 17.12 -9.47
CA ALA A 41 5.96 15.66 -9.56
C ALA A 41 6.82 15.02 -8.45
N SER A 42 8.02 15.57 -8.19
CA SER A 42 8.88 15.12 -7.10
C SER A 42 8.15 15.18 -5.76
N VAL A 43 7.54 16.33 -5.44
CA VAL A 43 6.78 16.52 -4.20
C VAL A 43 5.61 15.54 -4.11
N GLN A 44 4.84 15.35 -5.18
CA GLN A 44 3.73 14.40 -5.21
C GLN A 44 4.18 12.97 -4.91
N PHE A 45 5.24 12.48 -5.56
CA PHE A 45 5.75 11.15 -5.31
C PHE A 45 6.26 10.98 -3.87
N VAL A 46 6.94 11.97 -3.31
CA VAL A 46 7.33 11.95 -1.89
C VAL A 46 6.11 11.84 -0.99
N LEU A 47 5.07 12.64 -1.23
CA LEU A 47 3.83 12.59 -0.44
C LEU A 47 3.16 11.22 -0.52
N PHE A 48 3.13 10.60 -1.71
CA PHE A 48 2.58 9.25 -1.86
C PHE A 48 3.38 8.21 -1.08
N GLY A 49 4.72 8.32 -1.10
CA GLY A 49 5.61 7.49 -0.30
C GLY A 49 5.36 7.64 1.21
N VAL A 50 5.16 8.88 1.67
CA VAL A 50 4.83 9.19 3.08
C VAL A 50 3.51 8.57 3.50
N VAL A 51 2.47 8.63 2.66
CA VAL A 51 1.14 8.06 3.00
C VAL A 51 1.23 6.55 3.20
N PHE A 52 1.91 5.82 2.31
CA PHE A 52 2.13 4.38 2.51
C PHE A 52 2.97 4.07 3.75
N LEU A 53 4.03 4.85 4.00
CA LEU A 53 4.87 4.67 5.18
C LEU A 53 4.10 4.95 6.49
N ALA A 54 3.25 5.97 6.48
CA ALA A 54 2.35 6.27 7.58
C ALA A 54 1.39 5.11 7.81
N GLY A 55 0.81 4.53 6.75
CA GLY A 55 -0.02 3.32 6.84
C GLY A 55 0.71 2.15 7.52
N VAL A 56 1.99 1.93 7.18
CA VAL A 56 2.85 0.93 7.86
C VAL A 56 3.02 1.28 9.34
N GLY A 57 3.29 2.56 9.67
CA GLY A 57 3.43 3.01 11.06
C GLY A 57 2.16 2.81 11.88
N VAL A 58 0.99 3.20 11.35
CA VAL A 58 -0.29 3.03 12.03
C VAL A 58 -0.63 1.54 12.19
N TYR A 59 -0.28 0.69 11.22
CA TYR A 59 -0.47 -0.75 11.31
C TYR A 59 0.18 -1.36 12.56
N LEU A 60 1.36 -0.85 12.96
CA LEU A 60 2.07 -1.31 14.16
C LEU A 60 1.31 -1.02 15.46
N THR A 61 0.40 -0.04 15.46
CA THR A 61 -0.41 0.31 16.63
C THR A 61 -1.58 -0.65 16.87
N THR A 62 -1.83 -1.60 15.96
CA THR A 62 -2.98 -2.54 15.96
C THR A 62 -4.38 -1.92 15.90
N TYR A 63 -4.51 -0.60 16.11
CA TYR A 63 -5.77 0.12 15.97
C TYR A 63 -6.22 0.21 14.50
N PHE A 64 -7.54 0.22 14.30
CA PHE A 64 -8.19 0.51 13.00
C PHE A 64 -7.81 -0.42 11.84
N ARG A 65 -7.36 -1.66 12.11
CA ARG A 65 -6.91 -2.61 11.08
C ARG A 65 -7.87 -2.76 9.88
N PRO A 66 -9.19 -2.99 10.06
CA PRO A 66 -10.12 -3.07 8.94
C PRO A 66 -10.11 -1.79 8.09
N VAL A 67 -10.23 -0.63 8.74
CA VAL A 67 -10.24 0.68 8.09
C VAL A 67 -8.95 0.93 7.32
N LEU A 68 -7.79 0.58 7.89
CA LEU A 68 -6.50 0.72 7.21
C LEU A 68 -6.42 -0.11 5.93
N TYR A 69 -6.97 -1.34 5.94
CA TYR A 69 -7.00 -2.17 4.75
C TYR A 69 -7.89 -1.58 3.66
N LEU A 70 -9.07 -1.05 4.03
CA LEU A 70 -9.96 -0.40 3.09
C LEU A 70 -9.33 0.87 2.49
N VAL A 71 -8.82 1.76 3.35
CA VAL A 71 -8.16 3.00 2.93
C VAL A 71 -6.95 2.70 2.05
N GLY A 72 -6.12 1.73 2.44
CA GLY A 72 -4.97 1.30 1.64
C GLY A 72 -5.38 0.81 0.26
N SER A 73 -6.40 -0.06 0.17
CA SER A 73 -6.90 -0.59 -1.10
C SER A 73 -7.41 0.53 -2.02
N LEU A 74 -8.22 1.45 -1.49
CA LEU A 74 -8.79 2.56 -2.25
C LEU A 74 -7.71 3.53 -2.70
N TYR A 75 -6.76 3.84 -1.82
CA TYR A 75 -5.64 4.72 -2.13
C TYR A 75 -4.75 4.14 -3.23
N ALA A 76 -4.38 2.87 -3.14
CA ALA A 76 -3.58 2.19 -4.15
C ALA A 76 -4.33 2.07 -5.49
N ALA A 77 -5.65 1.82 -5.46
CA ALA A 77 -6.47 1.80 -6.67
C ALA A 77 -6.52 3.18 -7.35
N PHE A 78 -6.69 4.25 -6.58
CA PHE A 78 -6.63 5.62 -7.07
C PHE A 78 -5.28 5.92 -7.73
N LEU A 79 -4.17 5.58 -7.08
CA LEU A 79 -2.83 5.74 -7.68
C LEU A 79 -2.65 4.87 -8.93
N GLY A 80 -3.22 3.67 -8.96
CA GLY A 80 -3.23 2.81 -10.14
C GLY A 80 -3.91 3.47 -11.34
N VAL A 81 -5.03 4.16 -11.14
CA VAL A 81 -5.70 4.97 -12.18
C VAL A 81 -4.79 6.12 -12.64
N LEU A 82 -4.17 6.85 -11.71
CA LEU A 82 -3.23 7.92 -12.06
C LEU A 82 -2.08 7.39 -12.92
N TRP A 83 -1.47 6.28 -12.52
CA TRP A 83 -0.41 5.61 -13.29
C TRP A 83 -0.85 5.19 -14.69
N PHE A 84 -2.06 4.63 -14.81
CA PHE A 84 -2.62 4.22 -16.09
C PHE A 84 -2.83 5.42 -17.03
N THR A 85 -3.28 6.56 -16.49
CA THR A 85 -3.52 7.79 -17.27
C THR A 85 -2.27 8.63 -17.52
N GLY A 86 -1.22 8.47 -16.71
CA GLY A 86 0.02 9.25 -16.78
C GLY A 86 0.95 8.92 -17.97
N GLY A 87 0.61 7.91 -18.77
CA GLY A 87 1.33 7.53 -19.98
C GLY A 87 2.59 6.67 -19.76
N MET A 88 3.38 6.50 -20.82
CA MET A 88 4.43 5.46 -20.90
C MET A 88 5.82 5.90 -20.41
N ARG A 89 5.96 7.11 -19.83
CA ARG A 89 7.26 7.70 -19.42
C ARG A 89 8.09 6.76 -18.53
N TYR A 90 7.41 5.93 -17.75
CA TYR A 90 8.00 5.06 -16.76
C TYR A 90 7.60 3.59 -16.94
N LEU A 91 7.38 3.11 -18.17
CA LEU A 91 6.78 1.79 -18.42
C LEU A 91 7.26 0.65 -17.51
N ARG A 92 8.58 0.47 -17.35
CA ARG A 92 9.15 -0.59 -16.49
C ARG A 92 8.79 -0.41 -15.01
N LEU A 93 8.95 0.81 -14.51
CA LEU A 93 8.61 1.15 -13.12
C LEU A 93 7.09 1.12 -12.91
N GLY A 94 6.30 1.53 -13.90
CA GLY A 94 4.84 1.47 -13.88
C GLY A 94 4.33 0.03 -13.84
N LEU A 95 4.93 -0.89 -14.59
CA LEU A 95 4.60 -2.32 -14.51
C LEU A 95 4.95 -2.90 -13.14
N ALA A 96 6.15 -2.61 -12.61
CA ALA A 96 6.57 -3.09 -11.30
C ALA A 96 5.65 -2.54 -10.19
N THR A 97 5.39 -1.24 -10.20
CA THR A 97 4.47 -0.57 -9.26
C THR A 97 3.05 -1.10 -9.42
N GLY A 98 2.61 -1.41 -10.64
CA GLY A 98 1.30 -1.99 -10.93
C GLY A 98 1.13 -3.40 -10.36
N VAL A 99 2.15 -4.26 -10.47
CA VAL A 99 2.15 -5.59 -9.85
C VAL A 99 2.13 -5.49 -8.32
N LEU A 100 2.97 -4.62 -7.74
CA LEU A 100 2.98 -4.38 -6.29
C LEU A 100 1.64 -3.82 -5.80
N GLY A 101 1.13 -2.80 -6.48
CA GLY A 101 -0.13 -2.13 -6.18
C GLY A 101 -1.32 -3.06 -6.33
N GLY A 102 -1.41 -3.82 -7.41
CA GLY A 102 -2.47 -4.81 -7.62
C GLY A 102 -2.45 -5.91 -6.56
N SER A 103 -1.27 -6.43 -6.23
CA SER A 103 -1.10 -7.41 -5.16
C SER A 103 -1.53 -6.85 -3.80
N PHE A 104 -1.15 -5.60 -3.52
CA PHE A 104 -1.54 -4.90 -2.31
C PHE A 104 -3.06 -4.73 -2.23
N ILE A 105 -3.69 -4.17 -3.27
CA ILE A 105 -5.14 -3.96 -3.35
C ILE A 105 -5.90 -5.26 -3.09
N LEU A 106 -5.55 -6.34 -3.79
CA LEU A 106 -6.23 -7.62 -3.65
C LEU A 106 -6.09 -8.18 -2.23
N LEU A 107 -4.88 -8.10 -1.66
CA LEU A 107 -4.59 -8.59 -0.33
C LEU A 107 -5.30 -7.77 0.75
N THR A 108 -5.25 -6.44 0.69
CA THR A 108 -5.90 -5.58 1.68
C THR A 108 -7.42 -5.63 1.55
N ALA A 109 -7.99 -5.70 0.34
CA ALA A 109 -9.42 -5.93 0.17
C ALA A 109 -9.86 -7.27 0.77
N TYR A 110 -9.08 -8.34 0.56
CA TYR A 110 -9.33 -9.63 1.19
C TYR A 110 -9.26 -9.55 2.72
N LEU A 111 -8.23 -8.91 3.28
CA LEU A 111 -8.07 -8.75 4.73
C LEU A 111 -9.18 -7.90 5.35
N PHE A 112 -9.66 -6.87 4.65
CA PHE A 112 -10.81 -6.08 5.07
C PHE A 112 -12.06 -6.95 5.21
N VAL A 113 -12.44 -7.66 4.13
CA VAL A 113 -13.63 -8.53 4.12
C VAL A 113 -13.51 -9.63 5.18
N ARG A 114 -12.32 -10.16 5.41
CA ARG A 114 -12.07 -11.18 6.44
C ARG A 114 -12.24 -10.60 7.85
N GLU A 115 -11.66 -9.44 8.16
CA GLU A 115 -11.74 -8.88 9.51
C GLU A 115 -13.17 -8.41 9.84
N GLU A 116 -13.92 -7.86 8.87
CA GLU A 116 -15.34 -7.49 9.06
C GLU A 116 -16.26 -8.70 9.28
N ARG A 117 -15.95 -9.86 8.70
CA ARG A 117 -16.79 -11.08 8.84
C ARG A 117 -16.51 -11.88 10.11
N PHE A 118 -15.34 -11.71 10.71
CA PHE A 118 -14.86 -12.54 11.83
C PHE A 118 -14.34 -11.69 13.01
N GLY A 119 -14.60 -10.38 13.02
CA GLY A 119 -14.12 -9.42 14.01
C GLY A 119 -15.12 -9.10 15.14
N ASP A 120 -16.30 -9.74 15.13
CA ASP A 120 -17.39 -9.52 16.10
C ASP A 120 -17.36 -10.49 17.32
N ASP A 121 -16.26 -11.20 17.55
CA ASP A 121 -16.09 -12.13 18.69
C ASP A 121 -15.29 -11.54 19.86
#